data_AF-A0A4P8J268-F1
#
_entry.id   AF-A0A4P8J268-F1
#
_cell.length_a   1.000
_cell.length_b   1.000
_cell.length_c   1.000
_cell.angle_alpha   90.00
_cell.angle_beta   90.00
_cell.angle_gamma   90.00
#
_symmetry.space_group_name_H-M   'P 1'
#
loop_
_entity.id
_entity.type
_entity.pdbx_description
1 polymer ?
#
loop_
_entity_poly.entity_id
_entity_poly.type
_entity_poly.pdbx_seq_one_letter_code
_entity_poly.pdbx_strand_id
1 'polypeptide(L)' 'MRTTLDIDDDVLAVVRARAEREHLSIGRVLSTLARTALQPSAAAPATRNGLPVLPNARTARPVTPELVNLLRDEAP' A
#
# COMPACT_ATOMS: atom_id res chain seq x y z
N MET A 1 -15.79 3.56 -16.70
CA MET A 1 -15.35 3.73 -18.10
C MET A 1 -14.88 2.38 -18.62
N ARG A 2 -15.12 2.06 -19.90
CA ARG A 2 -14.63 0.85 -20.55
C ARG A 2 -13.67 1.27 -21.66
N THR A 3 -12.45 0.76 -21.60
CA THR A 3 -11.33 1.14 -22.47
C THR A 3 -10.61 -0.14 -22.87
N THR A 4 -10.14 -0.20 -24.10
CA THR A 4 -9.26 -1.28 -24.57
C THR A 4 -7.81 -0.81 -24.40
N LEU A 5 -7.00 -1.61 -23.73
CA LEU A 5 -5.58 -1.34 -23.46
C LEU A 5 -4.78 -2.57 -23.88
N ASP A 6 -3.58 -2.34 -24.41
CA ASP A 6 -2.60 -3.40 -24.59
C ASP A 6 -1.87 -3.61 -23.25
N ILE A 7 -1.68 -4.87 -22.85
CA ILE A 7 -1.09 -5.26 -21.56
C ILE A 7 -0.24 -6.51 -21.74
N ASP A 8 0.95 -6.49 -21.13
CA ASP A 8 1.85 -7.65 -21.16
C ASP A 8 1.21 -8.88 -20.47
N ASP A 9 1.53 -10.07 -20.98
CA ASP A 9 0.95 -11.33 -20.54
C ASP A 9 1.23 -11.63 -19.05
N ASP A 10 2.41 -11.23 -18.55
CA ASP A 10 2.79 -11.40 -17.16
C ASP A 10 1.95 -10.52 -16.22
N VAL A 11 1.71 -9.26 -16.61
CA VAL A 11 0.82 -8.34 -15.91
C VAL A 11 -0.60 -8.91 -15.87
N LEU A 12 -1.13 -9.40 -17.00
CA LEU A 12 -2.45 -10.00 -17.05
C LEU A 12 -2.57 -11.24 -16.15
N ALA A 13 -1.55 -12.09 -16.13
CA ALA A 13 -1.50 -13.27 -15.26
C ALA A 13 -1.56 -12.89 -13.76
N VAL A 14 -0.78 -11.90 -13.35
CA VAL A 14 -0.76 -11.39 -11.97
C VAL A 14 -2.11 -10.80 -11.57
N VAL A 15 -2.70 -9.97 -12.44
CA VAL A 15 -3.99 -9.33 -12.18
C VAL A 15 -5.09 -10.38 -12.08
N ARG A 16 -5.08 -11.39 -12.95
CA ARG A 16 -6.05 -12.50 -12.91
C ARG A 16 -5.97 -13.28 -11.62
N ALA A 17 -4.76 -13.70 -11.21
CA ALA A 17 -4.58 -14.43 -9.96
C ALA A 17 -5.07 -13.63 -8.74
N ARG A 18 -4.84 -12.31 -8.73
CA ARG A 18 -5.34 -11.42 -7.67
C ARG A 18 -6.85 -11.26 -7.70
N ALA A 19 -7.44 -11.12 -8.89
CA ALA A 19 -8.88 -11.00 -9.07
C ALA A 19 -9.64 -12.23 -8.56
N GLU A 20 -9.14 -13.44 -8.84
CA GLU A 20 -9.70 -14.69 -8.31
C GLU A 20 -9.65 -14.75 -6.79
N ARG A 21 -8.49 -14.41 -6.19
CA ARG A 21 -8.30 -14.42 -4.73
C ARG A 21 -9.18 -13.39 -4.00
N GLU A 22 -9.42 -12.24 -4.61
CA GLU A 22 -10.20 -11.14 -4.01
C GLU A 22 -11.67 -11.16 -4.42
N HIS A 23 -12.10 -12.09 -5.28
CA HIS A 23 -13.45 -12.14 -5.88
C HIS A 23 -13.87 -10.82 -6.54
N LEU A 24 -12.94 -10.19 -7.23
CA LEU A 24 -13.15 -8.94 -7.97
C LEU A 24 -12.97 -9.15 -9.47
N SER A 25 -13.51 -8.26 -10.29
CA SER A 25 -13.24 -8.30 -11.72
C SER A 25 -11.79 -7.88 -12.03
N ILE A 26 -11.20 -8.46 -13.08
CA ILE A 26 -9.86 -8.10 -13.58
C ILE A 26 -9.72 -6.59 -13.78
N GLY A 27 -10.72 -5.97 -14.42
CA GLY A 27 -10.73 -4.51 -14.65
C GLY A 27 -10.77 -3.70 -13.36
N ARG A 28 -11.42 -4.18 -12.29
CA ARG A 28 -11.44 -3.51 -10.98
C ARG A 28 -10.09 -3.60 -10.28
N VAL A 29 -9.44 -4.76 -10.33
CA VAL A 29 -8.09 -4.95 -9.78
C VAL A 29 -7.09 -4.08 -10.53
N LEU A 30 -7.06 -4.13 -11.86
CA LEU A 30 -6.17 -3.31 -12.69
C LEU A 30 -6.39 -1.82 -12.47
N SER A 31 -7.65 -1.36 -12.42
CA SER A 31 -7.96 0.05 -12.13
C SER A 31 -7.47 0.50 -10.76
N THR A 32 -7.52 -0.38 -9.76
CA THR A 32 -7.01 -0.09 -8.42
C THR A 32 -5.49 0.01 -8.43
N LEU A 33 -4.80 -0.95 -9.05
CA LEU A 33 -3.35 -0.94 -9.18
C LEU A 33 -2.85 0.30 -9.93
N ALA A 34 -3.49 0.65 -11.05
CA ALA A 34 -3.18 1.85 -11.81
C ALA A 34 -3.38 3.12 -10.98
N ARG A 35 -4.48 3.21 -10.20
CA ARG A 35 -4.71 4.35 -9.30
C ARG A 35 -3.57 4.48 -8.28
N THR A 36 -3.17 3.38 -7.64
CA THR A 36 -2.07 3.39 -6.67
C THR A 36 -0.75 3.81 -7.31
N ALA A 37 -0.43 3.30 -8.51
CA ALA A 37 0.79 3.66 -9.22
C ALA A 37 0.81 5.13 -9.69
N LEU A 38 -0.35 5.71 -10.00
CA LEU A 38 -0.50 7.10 -10.39
C LEU A 38 -0.62 8.07 -9.21
N GLN A 39 -0.71 7.56 -7.97
CA GLN A 39 -0.62 8.45 -6.81
C GLN A 39 0.78 9.07 -6.80
N PRO A 40 0.90 10.39 -6.59
CA PRO A 40 2.20 11.02 -6.39
C PRO A 40 2.93 10.24 -5.30
N SER A 41 4.16 9.81 -5.58
CA SER A 41 5.01 9.26 -4.52
C SER A 41 4.99 10.27 -3.39
N ALA A 42 4.60 9.82 -2.19
CA ALA A 42 4.85 10.61 -1.00
C ALA A 42 6.31 11.08 -1.07
N ALA A 43 6.54 12.37 -0.78
CA ALA A 43 7.88 12.94 -0.81
C ALA A 43 8.84 11.96 -0.14
N ALA A 44 9.97 11.66 -0.79
CA ALA A 44 10.95 10.73 -0.27
C ALA A 44 11.20 11.07 1.21
N PRO A 45 11.13 10.08 2.13
CA PRO A 45 11.27 10.36 3.55
C PRO A 45 12.58 11.11 3.77
N ALA A 46 12.53 12.18 4.55
CA ALA A 46 13.72 12.97 4.84
C ALA A 46 14.80 12.04 5.40
N THR A 47 16.02 12.09 4.86
CA THR A 47 17.10 11.23 5.35
C THR A 47 17.96 11.99 6.35
N ARG A 48 18.30 11.37 7.49
CA ARG A 48 19.26 11.88 8.46
C ARG A 48 20.31 10.81 8.72
N ASN A 49 21.58 11.11 8.44
CA ASN A 49 22.70 10.18 8.58
C ASN A 49 22.50 8.85 7.80
N GLY A 50 21.90 8.91 6.61
CA GLY A 50 21.63 7.73 5.78
C GLY A 50 20.42 6.89 6.20
N LEU A 51 19.71 7.29 7.25
CA LEU A 51 18.48 6.62 7.71
C LEU A 51 17.24 7.43 7.33
N PRO A 52 16.15 6.79 6.85
CA PRO A 52 14.89 7.47 6.62
C PRO A 52 14.30 7.94 7.95
N VAL A 53 13.96 9.22 8.02
CA VAL A 53 13.28 9.84 9.15
C VAL A 53 11.78 9.65 8.94
N LEU A 54 11.15 8.96 9.88
CA LEU A 54 9.69 8.85 9.91
C LEU A 54 9.09 10.26 10.06
N PRO A 55 8.10 10.64 9.24
CA PRO A 55 7.51 11.96 9.33
C PRO A 55 6.88 12.14 10.71
N ASN A 56 7.30 13.20 11.41
CA ASN A 56 6.65 13.57 12.66
C ASN A 56 5.26 14.14 12.33
N ALA A 57 4.22 13.32 12.44
CA ALA A 57 2.86 13.82 12.33
C ALA A 57 2.60 14.75 13.52
N ARG A 58 2.14 15.98 13.28
CA ARG A 58 1.76 16.92 14.36
C ARG A 58 0.72 16.35 15.35
N THR A 59 0.04 15.28 14.95
CA THR A 59 -0.96 14.54 15.72
C THR A 59 -0.42 13.23 16.32
N ALA A 60 0.86 12.91 16.13
CA ALA A 60 1.46 11.68 16.65
C ALA A 60 1.46 11.71 18.19
N ARG A 61 0.94 10.64 18.78
CA ARG A 61 1.02 10.41 20.23
C ARG A 61 2.35 9.71 20.56
N PRO A 62 2.96 10.00 21.71
CA PRO A 62 4.13 9.25 22.17
C PRO A 62 3.78 7.75 22.25
N VAL A 63 4.66 6.91 21.71
CA VAL A 63 4.58 5.45 21.89
C VAL A 63 5.25 5.14 23.22
N THR A 64 4.46 4.66 24.20
CA THR A 64 4.98 4.31 25.54
C THR A 64 5.15 2.80 25.68
N PRO A 65 6.00 2.32 26.63
CA PRO A 65 6.14 0.89 26.90
C PRO A 65 4.81 0.22 27.29
N GLU A 66 3.93 0.93 28.00
CA GLU A 66 2.61 0.44 28.39
C GLU A 66 1.72 0.18 27.18
N LEU A 67 1.73 1.09 26.20
CA LEU A 67 1.00 0.92 24.93
C LEU A 67 1.53 -0.30 24.15
N VAL A 68 2.85 -0.49 24.13
CA VAL A 68 3.46 -1.64 23.44
C VAL A 68 3.05 -2.95 24.10
N ASN A 69 3.05 -3.01 25.43
CA ASN A 69 2.65 -4.21 26.15
C ASN A 69 1.16 -4.53 25.94
N LEU A 70 0.28 -3.52 26.02
CA LEU A 70 -1.15 -3.71 25.74
C LEU A 70 -1.40 -4.35 24.36
N LEU A 71 -0.76 -3.83 23.31
CA LEU A 71 -0.91 -4.37 21.94
C LEU A 71 -0.36 -5.80 21.78
N ARG A 72 0.70 -6.16 22.53
CA ARG A 72 1.24 -7.51 22.53
C ARG A 72 0.30 -8.51 23.19
N ASP A 73 -0.36 -8.07 24.25
CA ASP A 73 -1.31 -8.88 25.01
C ASP A 73 -2.66 -9.03 24.26
N GLU A 74 -3.02 -8.07 23.42
CA GLU A 74 -4.21 -8.10 22.56
C GLU A 74 -4.05 -8.89 21.25
N ALA A 75 -2.82 -9.20 20.84
CA ALA A 75 -2.58 -9.99 19.64
C ALA A 75 -2.81 -11.50 19.93
N PRO A 76 -3.67 -12.19 19.14
CA PRO A 76 -3.93 -13.62 19.30
C PRO A 76 -2.74 -14.52 18.94
#